data_AF-A0A165GU81-F1
#
_entry.id   AF-A0A165GU81-F1
#
_cell.length_a   1.000
_cell.length_b   1.000
_cell.length_c   1.000
_cell.angle_alpha   90.00
_cell.angle_beta   90.00
_cell.angle_gamma   90.00
#
_symmetry.space_group_name_H-M   'P 1'
#
loop_
_entity.id
_entity.type
_entity.pdbx_description
1 polymer ?
#
loop_
_entity_poly.entity_id
_entity_poly.type
_entity_poly.pdbx_seq_one_letter_code
_entity_poly.pdbx_strand_id
1 'polypeptide(L)' 'NLIMNSNRAGFMALALIPPVFLLAAKNSILTLLLSTGYEKLNFLHRWAGRMMFLCALVH' A
#
# COMPACT_ATOMS: atom_id res chain seq x y z
N ASN A 1 17.41 -5.37 18.32
CA ASN A 1 16.58 -4.99 19.48
C ASN A 1 15.26 -4.43 18.96
N LEU A 2 14.28 -5.29 18.66
CA LEU A 2 12.95 -4.85 18.16
C LEU A 2 12.15 -4.09 19.24
N ILE A 3 12.54 -4.26 20.50
CA ILE A 3 11.93 -3.68 21.69
C ILE A 3 12.20 -2.16 21.81
N MET A 4 13.27 -1.65 21.19
CA MET A 4 13.61 -0.21 21.24
C MET A 4 12.71 0.68 20.39
N ASN A 5 12.04 0.15 19.36
CA ASN A 5 11.12 0.92 18.52
C ASN A 5 10.06 0.01 17.87
N SER A 6 9.11 -0.45 18.68
CA SER A 6 7.99 -1.30 18.23
C SER A 6 7.07 -0.58 17.24
N ASN A 7 7.00 0.76 17.29
CA ASN A 7 6.12 1.57 16.43
C ASN A 7 6.55 1.62 14.95
N ARG A 8 7.72 1.09 14.58
CA ARG A 8 8.18 1.04 13.18
C ARG A 8 7.15 0.38 12.26
N ALA A 9 6.49 -0.68 12.72
CA ALA A 9 5.47 -1.37 11.95
C ALA A 9 4.25 -0.47 11.70
N GLY A 10 3.82 0.32 12.69
CA GLY A 10 2.77 1.33 12.55
C GLY A 10 3.13 2.42 11.54
N PHE A 11 4.35 2.94 11.57
CA PHE A 11 4.82 3.91 10.57
C PHE A 11 4.92 3.31 9.16
N MET A 12 5.29 2.03 9.03
CA MET A 12 5.26 1.32 7.75
C MET A 12 3.83 1.14 7.23
N ALA A 13 2.86 0.84 8.11
CA ALA A 13 1.45 0.77 7.76
C ALA A 13 0.92 2.14 7.29
N LEU A 14 1.29 3.23 7.97
CA LEU A 14 0.93 4.60 7.56
C LEU A 14 1.51 4.97 6.19
N ALA A 15 2.76 4.59 5.91
CA ALA A 15 3.39 4.85 4.62
C ALA A 15 2.69 4.16 3.44
N LEU A 16 1.98 3.05 3.69
CA LEU A 16 1.22 2.31 2.68
C LEU A 16 -0.15 2.94 2.36
N ILE A 17 -0.63 3.90 3.15
CA ILE A 17 -1.93 4.58 2.93
C ILE A 17 -2.01 5.28 1.56
N PRO A 18 -1.09 6.19 1.21
CA PRO A 18 -1.14 6.85 -0.09
C PRO A 18 -1.06 5.87 -1.29
N PRO A 19 -0.14 4.88 -1.31
CA PRO A 19 -0.11 3.86 -2.35
C PRO A 19 -1.43 3.09 -2.51
N VAL A 20 -2.01 2.63 -1.41
CA VAL A 20 -3.28 1.89 -1.43
C VAL A 20 -4.39 2.74 -2.06
N PHE A 21 -4.48 4.01 -1.70
CA PHE A 21 -5.51 4.90 -2.23
C PHE A 21 -5.31 5.21 -3.73
N LEU A 22 -4.08 5.52 -4.13
CA LEU A 22 -3.75 5.88 -5.52
C LEU A 22 -3.94 4.71 -6.51
N LEU A 23 -3.72 3.48 -6.05
CA LEU A 23 -3.86 2.27 -6.87
C LEU A 23 -5.31 1.76 -6.96
N ALA A 24 -6.22 2.23 -6.10
CA ALA A 24 -7.63 1.79 -6.10
C ALA A 24 -8.44 2.37 -7.27
N ALA A 25 -8.05 3.54 -7.78
CA ALA A 25 -8.82 4.31 -8.74
C ALA A 25 -8.78 3.70 -10.16
N LYS A 26 -9.98 3.51 -10.76
CA LYS A 26 -10.14 2.96 -12.12
C LYS A 26 -9.55 3.83 -13.22
N ASN A 27 -9.66 5.14 -13.08
CA ASN A 27 -9.14 6.13 -14.03
C ASN A 27 -8.05 7.00 -13.36
N SER A 28 -7.08 6.34 -12.73
CA SER A 28 -5.98 7.03 -12.03
C SER A 28 -5.02 7.68 -13.02
N ILE A 29 -4.41 8.80 -12.61
CA ILE A 29 -3.27 9.41 -13.32
C ILE A 29 -2.15 8.36 -13.49
N LEU A 30 -2.03 7.40 -12.56
CA LEU A 30 -1.08 6.30 -12.67
C LEU A 30 -1.37 5.36 -13.85
N THR A 31 -2.65 5.08 -14.14
CA THR A 31 -3.05 4.28 -15.31
C THR A 31 -2.59 4.96 -16.60
N LEU A 32 -2.68 6.29 -16.64
CA LEU A 32 -2.25 7.12 -17.77
C LEU A 32 -0.73 7.24 -17.87
N LEU A 33 -0.03 7.45 -16.75
CA LEU A 33 1.43 7.59 -16.70
C LEU A 33 2.17 6.27 -16.95
N LEU A 34 1.68 5.15 -16.43
CA LEU A 34 2.31 3.83 -16.60
C LEU A 34 1.83 3.11 -17.86
N SER A 35 0.85 3.67 -18.59
CA SER A 35 0.19 3.01 -19.74
C SER A 35 -0.18 1.55 -19.44
N THR A 36 -0.67 1.31 -18.22
CA THR A 36 -0.93 -0.03 -17.70
C THR A 36 -2.41 -0.17 -17.37
N GLY A 37 -2.98 -1.33 -17.68
CA GLY A 37 -4.40 -1.58 -17.44
C GLY A 37 -4.76 -1.54 -15.94
N TYR A 38 -5.99 -1.11 -15.65
CA TYR A 38 -6.53 -1.07 -14.28
C TYR A 38 -6.39 -2.40 -13.54
N GLU A 39 -6.50 -3.53 -14.24
CA GLU A 39 -6.39 -4.86 -13.63
C GLU A 39 -5.03 -5.08 -12.94
N LYS A 40 -3.94 -4.58 -13.54
CA LYS A 40 -2.59 -4.68 -12.97
C LYS A 40 -2.43 -3.76 -11.76
N LEU A 41 -2.98 -2.54 -11.83
CA LEU A 41 -2.96 -1.61 -10.70
C LEU A 41 -3.82 -2.13 -9.54
N ASN A 42 -4.96 -2.74 -9.83
CA ASN A 42 -5.83 -3.35 -8.84
C ASN A 42 -5.19 -4.59 -8.19
N PHE A 43 -4.42 -5.37 -8.95
CA PHE A 43 -3.59 -6.44 -8.37
C PHE A 43 -2.58 -5.87 -7.36
N LEU A 44 -1.91 -4.77 -7.72
CA LEU A 44 -0.96 -4.10 -6.81
C LEU A 44 -1.66 -3.46 -5.60
N HIS A 45 -2.86 -2.88 -5.78
CA HIS A 45 -3.69 -2.37 -4.69
C HIS A 45 -4.00 -3.47 -3.66
N ARG A 46 -4.42 -4.65 -4.12
CA ARG A 46 -4.69 -5.80 -3.22
C ARG A 46 -3.44 -6.23 -2.47
N TRP A 47 -2.28 -6.25 -3.11
CA TRP A 47 -1.01 -6.57 -2.46
C TRP A 47 -0.59 -5.52 -1.43
N ALA A 48 -0.70 -4.23 -1.77
CA ALA A 48 -0.42 -3.13 -0.85
C ALA A 48 -1.35 -3.18 0.38
N GLY A 49 -2.63 -3.51 0.19
CA GLY A 49 -3.58 -3.72 1.28
C GLY A 49 -3.20 -4.88 2.20
N ARG A 50 -2.72 -6.01 1.65
CA ARG A 50 -2.20 -7.14 2.46
C ARG A 50 -0.98 -6.74 3.28
N MET A 51 -0.05 -6.00 2.69
CA MET A 51 1.15 -5.53 3.40
C MET A 51 0.79 -4.55 4.52
N MET A 52 -0.17 -3.65 4.26
CA MET A 52 -0.68 -2.73 5.28
C MET A 52 -1.33 -3.49 6.43
N PHE A 53 -2.15 -4.51 6.14
CA PHE A 53 -2.78 -5.35 7.16
C PHE A 53 -1.73 -6.08 8.01
N LEU A 54 -0.71 -6.68 7.40
CA LEU A 54 0.38 -7.33 8.13
C LEU A 54 1.17 -6.33 9.00
N CYS A 55 1.49 -5.16 8.47
CA CYS A 55 2.19 -4.12 9.24
C CYS A 55 1.34 -3.60 10.41
N ALA A 56 0.03 -3.46 10.22
CA ALA A 56 -0.90 -3.05 11.27
C ALA A 56 -1.11 -4.13 12.33
N LEU A 57 -1.08 -5.42 11.96
CA LEU A 57 -1.15 -6.54 12.92
C LEU A 57 0.11 -6.66 13.78
N VAL A 58 1.27 -6.32 13.22
CA VAL A 58 2.56 -6.37 13.93
C VAL A 58 2.79 -5.12 14.80
N HIS A 59 2.14 -4.00 14.46
CA HIS A 59 2.20 -2.75 15.20
C HIS A 59 1.59 -2.88 16.60
#